data_AF-A0A4V6D9G4-F1
#
_entry.id   AF-A0A4V6D9G4-F1
#
_cell.length_a   1.000
_cell.length_b   1.000
_cell.length_c   1.000
_cell.angle_alpha   90.00
_cell.angle_beta   90.00
_cell.angle_gamma   90.00
#
_symmetry.space_group_name_H-M   'P 1'
#
loop_
_entity.id
_entity.type
_entity.pdbx_description
1 polymer ?
#
loop_
_entity_poly.entity_id
_entity_poly.type
_entity_poly.pdbx_seq_one_letter_code
_entity_poly.pdbx_strand_id
1 'polypeptide(L)'
;MSSVTTKLSSAANFASSEAQALVAEMRKALGNMKSLAVDYERDGKSDKVQKLEEMVLEMVASYEDCTALTQAIKAVPEVYQPSDQNVHHAGQPMPGEEQEDIVMTSTQMSILNVTCPLTGKPVIELADPVRCVDCRHIYEKGPVFHYIRSQKPPQCPIAGCPRVLQIGKVVCDPLLLIEIDELRSSGPAAPNATNIEDFTDLLDEDDE
;
A
#
# COMPACT_ATOMS: atom_id res chain seq x y z
N MET A 1 13.28 16.75 15.17
CA MET A 1 12.56 16.09 14.06
C MET A 1 12.31 14.65 14.45
N SER A 2 11.08 14.15 14.31
CA SER A 2 10.74 12.76 14.66
C SER A 2 11.47 11.78 13.72
N SER A 3 11.84 10.59 14.22
CA SER A 3 12.44 9.51 13.41
C SER A 3 11.61 9.20 12.16
N VAL A 4 10.28 9.34 12.25
CA VAL A 4 9.33 9.18 11.14
C VAL A 4 9.51 10.27 10.08
N THR A 5 9.64 11.53 10.48
CA THR A 5 9.87 12.66 9.57
C THR A 5 11.16 12.48 8.78
N THR A 6 12.23 12.02 9.42
CA THR A 6 13.51 11.76 8.75
C THR A 6 13.40 10.65 7.71
N LYS A 7 12.72 9.53 8.04
CA LYS A 7 12.50 8.44 7.08
C LYS A 7 11.66 8.89 5.89
N LEU A 8 10.61 9.66 6.14
CA LEU A 8 9.74 10.23 5.11
C LEU A 8 10.51 11.16 4.17
N SER A 9 11.36 12.04 4.70
CA SER A 9 12.23 12.91 3.90
C SER A 9 13.20 12.12 3.02
N SER A 10 13.83 11.07 3.55
CA SER A 10 14.74 10.23 2.77
C SER A 10 14.02 9.50 1.63
N ALA A 11 12.83 8.94 1.89
CA ALA A 11 12.02 8.27 0.87
C ALA A 11 11.55 9.25 -0.22
N ALA A 12 11.08 10.43 0.18
CA ALA A 12 10.67 11.48 -0.75
C ALA A 12 11.82 11.95 -1.65
N ASN A 13 13.02 12.11 -1.09
CA ASN A 13 14.22 12.47 -1.86
C ASN A 13 14.62 11.39 -2.86
N PHE A 14 14.58 10.11 -2.44
CA PHE A 14 14.89 9.00 -3.33
C PHE A 14 13.91 8.92 -4.52
N ALA A 15 12.60 8.89 -4.23
CA ALA A 15 11.56 8.82 -5.25
C ALA A 15 11.59 10.04 -6.19
N SER A 16 11.84 11.23 -5.63
CA SER A 16 12.00 12.44 -6.44
C SER A 16 13.25 12.40 -7.34
N SER A 17 14.34 11.76 -6.90
CA SER A 17 15.58 11.70 -7.67
C SER A 17 15.39 10.86 -8.93
N GLU A 18 14.71 9.72 -8.82
CA GLU A 18 14.38 8.86 -9.95
C GLU A 18 13.47 9.58 -10.96
N ALA A 19 12.43 10.24 -10.48
CA ALA A 19 11.53 11.03 -11.34
C ALA A 19 12.27 12.19 -12.03
N GLN A 20 13.20 12.86 -11.34
CA GLN A 20 14.01 13.93 -11.91
C GLN A 20 14.97 13.43 -13.01
N ALA A 21 15.49 12.21 -12.89
CA ALA A 21 16.30 11.58 -13.93
C ALA A 21 15.47 11.30 -15.20
N LEU A 22 14.24 10.80 -15.05
CA LEU A 22 13.32 10.59 -16.17
C LEU A 22 13.00 11.92 -16.89
N VAL A 23 12.68 12.97 -16.14
CA VAL A 23 12.43 14.33 -16.66
C VAL A 23 13.62 14.85 -17.47
N ALA A 24 14.86 14.55 -17.06
CA ALA A 24 16.06 14.94 -17.80
C ALA A 24 16.18 14.19 -19.14
N GLU A 25 15.91 12.89 -19.17
CA GLU A 25 15.90 12.10 -20.42
C GLU A 25 14.78 12.55 -21.37
N MET A 26 13.59 12.88 -20.86
CA MET A 26 12.51 13.46 -21.67
C MET A 26 12.94 14.77 -22.34
N ARG A 27 13.63 15.66 -21.60
CA ARG A 27 14.17 16.92 -22.15
C ARG A 27 15.21 16.67 -23.25
N LYS A 28 16.06 15.66 -23.07
CA LYS A 28 17.03 15.24 -24.08
C LYS A 28 16.35 14.70 -25.34
N ALA A 29 15.30 13.90 -25.18
CA ALA A 29 14.48 13.42 -26.29
C ALA A 29 13.81 14.57 -27.06
N LEU A 30 13.29 15.60 -26.38
CA LEU A 30 12.79 16.83 -27.02
C LEU A 30 13.87 17.52 -27.85
N GLY A 31 15.09 17.62 -27.34
CA GLY A 31 16.23 18.17 -28.07
C GLY A 31 16.54 17.42 -29.36
N ASN A 32 16.53 16.08 -29.29
CA ASN A 32 16.76 15.22 -30.46
C ASN A 32 15.64 15.34 -31.50
N MET A 33 14.38 15.39 -31.05
CA MET A 33 13.23 15.61 -31.94
C MET A 33 13.31 16.98 -32.61
N LYS A 34 13.74 18.04 -31.91
CA LYS A 34 13.99 19.34 -32.51
C LYS A 34 15.05 19.27 -33.62
N SER A 35 16.17 18.59 -33.41
CA SER A 35 17.18 18.43 -34.47
C SER A 35 16.63 17.65 -35.68
N LEU A 36 15.84 16.60 -35.44
CA LEU A 36 15.22 15.81 -36.49
C LEU A 36 14.18 16.62 -37.29
N ALA A 37 13.40 17.47 -36.62
CA ALA A 37 12.47 18.39 -37.26
C ALA A 37 13.19 19.34 -38.22
N VAL A 38 14.32 19.92 -37.80
CA VAL A 38 15.15 20.80 -38.64
C VAL A 38 15.66 20.06 -39.89
N ASP A 39 16.05 18.79 -39.74
CA ASP A 39 16.49 17.98 -40.87
C ASP A 39 15.34 17.67 -41.84
N TYR A 40 14.14 17.38 -41.34
CA TYR A 40 12.95 17.17 -42.18
C TYR A 40 12.51 18.43 -42.91
N GLU A 41 12.60 19.60 -42.26
CA GLU A 41 12.30 20.89 -42.88
C GLU A 41 13.27 21.18 -44.03
N ARG A 42 14.57 20.96 -43.82
CA ARG A 42 15.60 21.11 -44.86
C ARG A 42 15.35 20.21 -46.07
N ASP A 43 14.84 19.01 -45.83
CA ASP A 43 14.49 18.04 -46.87
C ASP A 43 13.12 18.31 -47.53
N GLY A 44 12.38 19.35 -47.12
CA GLY A 44 11.04 19.67 -47.61
C GLY A 44 9.97 18.64 -47.23
N LYS A 45 10.18 17.88 -46.16
CA LYS A 45 9.28 16.79 -45.70
C LYS A 45 8.30 17.30 -44.62
N SER A 46 7.46 18.27 -44.98
CA SER A 46 6.49 18.90 -44.06
C SER A 46 5.57 17.90 -43.35
N ASP A 47 5.12 16.85 -44.05
CA ASP A 47 4.26 15.81 -43.46
C ASP A 47 4.91 15.08 -42.28
N LYS A 48 6.25 14.95 -42.29
CA LYS A 48 7.00 14.32 -41.20
C LYS A 48 7.22 15.28 -40.03
N VAL A 49 7.38 16.58 -40.31
CA VAL A 49 7.45 17.62 -39.27
C VAL A 49 6.14 17.65 -38.50
N GLN A 50 5.00 17.65 -39.19
CA GLN A 50 3.68 17.66 -38.53
C GLN A 50 3.46 16.44 -37.61
N LYS A 51 3.81 15.23 -38.07
CA LYS A 51 3.75 14.02 -37.23
C LYS A 51 4.66 14.09 -36.01
N LEU A 52 5.82 14.72 -36.17
CA LEU A 52 6.77 14.90 -35.09
C LEU A 52 6.25 15.92 -34.06
N GLU A 53 5.57 16.98 -34.51
CA GLU A 53 4.90 17.95 -33.65
C GLU A 53 3.78 17.31 -32.80
N GLU A 54 2.95 16.46 -33.40
CA GLU A 54 1.92 15.69 -32.67
C GLU A 54 2.54 14.82 -31.57
N MET A 55 3.60 14.08 -31.89
CA MET A 55 4.33 13.25 -30.91
C MET A 55 4.98 14.09 -29.80
N VAL A 56 5.52 15.25 -30.14
CA VAL A 56 6.11 16.18 -29.16
C VAL A 56 5.04 16.71 -28.20
N LEU A 57 3.84 17.06 -28.70
CA LEU A 57 2.74 17.53 -27.84
C LEU A 57 2.34 16.49 -26.79
N GLU A 58 2.21 15.22 -27.18
CA GLU A 58 1.91 14.14 -26.23
C GLU A 58 3.03 13.97 -25.19
N MET A 59 4.30 14.03 -25.62
CA MET A 59 5.43 13.88 -24.71
C MET A 59 5.56 15.06 -23.73
N VAL A 60 5.21 16.29 -24.15
CA VAL A 60 5.20 17.47 -23.28
C VAL A 60 4.10 17.38 -22.23
N ALA A 61 2.91 16.91 -22.59
CA ALA A 61 1.84 16.69 -21.60
C ALA A 61 2.28 15.72 -20.50
N SER A 62 2.91 14.60 -20.86
CA SER A 62 3.47 13.65 -19.88
C SER A 62 4.60 14.25 -19.04
N TYR A 63 5.41 15.16 -19.60
CA TYR A 63 6.49 15.85 -18.89
C TYR A 63 5.96 16.76 -17.77
N GLU A 64 4.86 17.47 -18.04
CA GLU A 64 4.22 18.36 -17.06
C GLU A 64 3.69 17.57 -15.86
N ASP A 65 3.05 16.42 -16.11
CA ASP A 65 2.56 15.51 -15.08
C ASP A 65 3.68 14.97 -14.20
N CYS A 66 4.78 14.49 -14.79
CA CYS A 66 5.94 14.00 -14.04
C CYS A 66 6.59 15.10 -13.19
N THR A 67 6.65 16.33 -13.70
CA THR A 67 7.19 17.48 -12.97
C THR A 67 6.31 17.83 -11.77
N ALA A 68 5.00 17.90 -11.97
CA ALA A 68 4.04 18.18 -10.90
C ALA A 68 4.07 17.10 -9.81
N LEU A 69 4.10 15.82 -10.20
CA LEU A 69 4.21 14.70 -9.27
C LEU A 69 5.49 14.77 -8.43
N THR A 70 6.63 15.07 -9.08
CA THR A 70 7.92 15.20 -8.39
C THR A 70 7.88 16.30 -7.33
N GLN A 71 7.28 17.45 -7.65
CA GLN A 71 7.12 18.56 -6.71
C GLN A 71 6.21 18.19 -5.54
N ALA A 72 5.09 17.49 -5.82
CA ALA A 72 4.18 17.04 -4.78
C ALA A 72 4.86 16.07 -3.81
N ILE A 73 5.63 15.09 -4.30
CA ILE A 73 6.37 14.13 -3.47
C ILE A 73 7.36 14.84 -2.56
N LYS A 74 8.11 15.83 -3.06
CA LYS A 74 9.04 16.62 -2.25
C LYS A 74 8.36 17.40 -1.13
N ALA A 75 7.11 17.82 -1.32
CA ALA A 75 6.37 18.61 -0.33
C ALA A 75 5.77 17.76 0.79
N VAL A 76 5.58 16.44 0.59
CA VAL A 76 4.96 15.54 1.58
C VAL A 76 5.59 15.62 2.98
N PRO A 77 6.93 15.57 3.15
CA PRO A 77 7.54 15.63 4.47
C PRO A 77 7.31 16.96 5.19
N GLU A 78 7.13 18.06 4.46
CA GLU A 78 6.94 19.40 5.03
C GLU A 78 5.52 19.58 5.57
N VAL A 79 4.52 18.99 4.92
CA VAL A 79 3.11 19.08 5.32
C VAL A 79 2.67 17.95 6.26
N TYR A 80 3.50 16.92 6.45
CA TYR A 80 3.18 15.79 7.30
C TYR A 80 3.22 16.16 8.79
N GLN A 81 2.07 16.06 9.45
CA GLN A 81 1.95 16.12 10.90
C GLN A 81 1.57 14.73 11.43
N PRO A 82 2.43 14.08 12.23
CA PRO A 82 2.04 12.86 12.94
C PRO A 82 0.84 13.17 13.83
N SER A 83 -0.18 12.31 13.84
CA SER A 83 -1.28 12.45 14.80
C SER A 83 -0.76 12.13 16.20
N ASP A 84 -1.01 13.02 17.16
CA ASP A 84 -0.81 12.76 18.59
C ASP A 84 -1.86 11.76 19.07
N GLN A 85 -1.71 10.50 18.66
CA GLN A 85 -2.49 9.43 19.24
C GLN A 85 -1.89 9.17 20.62
N ASN A 86 -2.58 9.60 21.67
CA ASN A 86 -2.25 9.29 23.06
C ASN A 86 -2.21 7.76 23.23
N VAL A 87 -1.06 7.16 22.97
CA VAL A 87 -0.82 5.76 23.31
C VAL A 87 -0.86 5.67 24.84
N HIS A 88 -1.59 4.71 25.37
CA HIS A 88 -1.89 4.57 26.81
C HIS A 88 -0.63 4.34 27.69
N HIS A 89 0.56 4.38 27.12
CA HIS A 89 1.86 4.03 27.71
C HIS A 89 2.97 5.06 27.40
N ALA A 90 2.61 6.27 26.94
CA ALA A 90 3.59 7.31 26.64
C ALA A 90 4.48 7.61 27.87
N GLY A 91 5.78 7.36 27.75
CA GLY A 91 6.76 7.61 28.82
C GLY A 91 7.03 6.43 29.77
N GLN A 92 6.38 5.28 29.57
CA GLN A 92 6.78 4.04 30.25
C GLN A 92 7.94 3.40 29.49
N PRO A 93 9.02 2.96 30.17
CA PRO A 93 10.03 2.11 29.55
C PRO A 93 9.33 0.89 28.96
N MET A 94 9.68 0.53 27.73
CA MET A 94 9.19 -0.69 27.10
C MET A 94 9.48 -1.88 28.03
N PRO A 95 8.48 -2.63 28.50
CA PRO A 95 8.73 -3.87 29.22
C PRO A 95 9.32 -4.89 28.23
N GLY A 96 10.47 -5.47 28.55
CA GLY A 96 11.12 -6.53 27.76
C GLY A 96 12.39 -6.06 27.04
N GLU A 97 13.50 -5.97 27.78
CA GLU A 97 14.86 -5.86 27.19
C GLU A 97 15.54 -7.24 27.09
N GLU A 98 14.82 -8.34 27.31
CA GLU A 98 15.29 -9.66 26.93
C GLU A 98 15.10 -9.81 25.41
N GLN A 99 16.24 -9.84 24.72
CA GLN A 99 16.35 -10.02 23.28
C GLN A 99 15.90 -11.43 22.90
N GLU A 100 14.59 -11.64 22.78
CA GLU A 100 14.11 -12.60 21.80
C GLU A 100 14.32 -11.97 20.42
N ASP A 101 14.98 -12.69 19.51
CA ASP A 101 15.16 -12.27 18.12
C ASP A 101 13.78 -11.93 17.53
N ILE A 102 13.43 -10.64 17.50
CA ILE A 102 12.21 -10.18 16.82
C ILE A 102 12.47 -10.36 15.32
N VAL A 103 12.18 -11.55 14.82
CA VAL A 103 12.05 -11.78 13.38
C VAL A 103 10.95 -10.83 12.92
N MET A 104 11.31 -9.85 12.10
CA MET A 104 10.33 -9.01 11.42
C MET A 104 9.48 -9.89 10.50
N THR A 105 8.43 -10.47 11.08
CA THR A 105 7.34 -11.16 10.38
C THR A 105 6.32 -10.17 9.81
N SER A 106 6.54 -8.87 10.03
CA SER A 106 5.59 -7.82 9.66
C SER A 106 5.70 -7.46 8.18
N THR A 107 5.16 -8.32 7.32
CA THR A 107 4.45 -7.80 6.15
C THR A 107 3.19 -7.14 6.73
N GLN A 108 3.17 -5.81 6.84
CA GLN A 108 2.01 -5.07 7.34
C GLN A 108 0.82 -5.32 6.40
N MET A 109 -0.01 -6.31 6.71
CA MET A 109 -1.25 -6.55 5.98
C MET A 109 -2.27 -5.46 6.31
N SER A 110 -2.81 -4.80 5.28
CA SER A 110 -3.86 -3.79 5.43
C SER A 110 -5.25 -4.39 5.68
N ILE A 111 -5.37 -5.71 5.59
CA ILE A 111 -6.58 -6.49 5.83
C ILE A 111 -6.80 -6.68 7.34
N LEU A 112 -7.92 -6.18 7.87
CA LEU A 112 -8.19 -6.23 9.32
C LEU A 112 -8.77 -7.56 9.81
N ASN A 113 -9.22 -8.43 8.91
CA ASN A 113 -9.80 -9.71 9.26
C ASN A 113 -9.41 -10.78 8.24
N VAL A 114 -8.97 -11.95 8.74
CA VAL A 114 -8.55 -13.08 7.91
C VAL A 114 -9.71 -13.96 7.43
N THR A 115 -10.87 -13.87 8.09
CA THR A 115 -12.09 -14.62 7.76
C THR A 115 -13.29 -13.67 7.69
N CYS A 116 -14.27 -14.01 6.84
CA CYS A 116 -15.56 -13.34 6.78
C CYS A 116 -16.36 -13.65 8.05
N PRO A 117 -16.77 -12.64 8.84
CA PRO A 117 -17.46 -12.84 10.12
C PRO A 117 -18.85 -13.50 10.00
N LEU A 118 -19.44 -13.49 8.81
CA LEU A 118 -20.78 -14.03 8.55
C LEU A 118 -20.76 -15.46 8.01
N THR A 119 -19.75 -15.80 7.22
CA THR A 119 -19.65 -17.12 6.56
C THR A 119 -18.56 -18.00 7.13
N GLY A 120 -17.62 -17.44 7.91
CA GLY A 120 -16.44 -18.14 8.41
C GLY A 120 -15.38 -18.45 7.34
N LYS A 121 -15.68 -18.19 6.05
CA LYS A 121 -14.73 -18.44 4.96
C LYS A 121 -13.51 -17.52 5.08
N PRO A 122 -12.30 -18.00 4.78
CA PRO A 122 -11.12 -17.14 4.75
C PRO A 122 -11.28 -16.11 3.63
N VAL A 123 -10.75 -14.90 3.86
CA VAL A 123 -10.88 -13.77 2.93
C VAL A 123 -10.33 -14.11 1.54
N ILE A 124 -9.27 -14.92 1.50
CA ILE A 124 -8.65 -15.40 0.26
C ILE A 124 -9.56 -16.31 -0.58
N GLU A 125 -10.62 -16.90 -0.01
CA GLU A 125 -11.55 -17.80 -0.70
C GLU A 125 -12.93 -17.17 -0.99
N LEU A 126 -13.10 -15.88 -0.71
CA LEU A 126 -14.36 -15.18 -0.99
C LEU A 126 -14.55 -14.99 -2.49
N ALA A 127 -15.77 -15.24 -2.98
CA ALA A 127 -16.10 -15.12 -4.39
C ALA A 127 -16.43 -13.67 -4.79
N ASP A 128 -17.19 -12.97 -3.94
CA ASP A 128 -17.52 -11.54 -4.12
C ASP A 128 -17.20 -10.78 -2.81
N PRO A 129 -15.90 -10.48 -2.56
CA PRO A 129 -15.47 -9.79 -1.34
C PRO A 129 -15.88 -8.33 -1.37
N VAL A 130 -16.46 -7.86 -0.27
CA VAL A 130 -16.83 -6.46 -0.05
C VAL A 130 -16.31 -5.98 1.29
N ARG A 131 -15.95 -4.70 1.36
CA ARG A 131 -15.40 -4.05 2.54
C ARG A 131 -16.29 -2.89 2.98
N CYS A 132 -16.50 -2.76 4.28
CA CYS A 132 -17.16 -1.58 4.84
C CYS A 132 -16.18 -0.40 4.88
N VAL A 133 -16.57 0.76 4.35
CA VAL A 133 -15.72 1.97 4.33
C VAL A 133 -15.43 2.49 5.74
N ASP A 134 -16.36 2.31 6.70
CA ASP A 134 -16.27 2.92 8.03
C ASP A 134 -15.49 2.07 9.05
N CYS A 135 -15.39 0.75 8.85
CA CYS A 135 -14.63 -0.16 9.73
C CYS A 135 -13.60 -1.04 9.02
N ARG A 136 -13.52 -0.99 7.69
CA ARG A 136 -12.61 -1.77 6.83
C ARG A 136 -12.69 -3.30 6.95
N HIS A 137 -13.69 -3.84 7.65
CA HIS A 137 -13.91 -5.28 7.70
C HIS A 137 -14.48 -5.82 6.38
N ILE A 138 -14.02 -7.02 6.01
CA ILE A 138 -14.30 -7.71 4.75
C ILE A 138 -15.35 -8.80 4.97
N TYR A 139 -16.29 -8.89 4.03
CA TYR A 139 -17.40 -9.84 4.04
C TYR A 139 -17.64 -10.43 2.65
N GLU A 140 -18.37 -11.55 2.61
CA GLU A 140 -19.01 -12.02 1.39
C GLU A 140 -20.26 -11.17 1.11
N LYS A 141 -20.40 -10.67 -0.13
CA LYS A 141 -21.46 -9.72 -0.50
C LYS A 141 -22.88 -10.21 -0.27
N GLY A 142 -23.21 -11.42 -0.72
CA GLY A 142 -24.57 -11.96 -0.56
C GLY A 142 -25.01 -12.01 0.91
N PRO A 143 -24.24 -12.70 1.78
CA PRO A 143 -24.51 -12.79 3.21
C PRO A 143 -24.55 -11.45 3.93
N VAL A 144 -23.63 -10.52 3.66
CA VAL A 144 -23.64 -9.21 4.35
C VAL A 144 -24.83 -8.35 3.95
N PHE A 145 -25.25 -8.38 2.68
CA PHE A 145 -26.44 -7.65 2.24
C PHE A 145 -27.72 -8.26 2.82
N HIS A 146 -27.77 -9.58 3.01
CA HIS A 146 -28.87 -10.22 3.72
C HIS A 146 -28.88 -9.83 5.20
N TYR A 147 -27.71 -9.86 5.87
CA TYR A 147 -27.55 -9.45 7.26
C TYR A 147 -28.00 -8.01 7.51
N ILE A 148 -27.57 -7.06 6.67
CA ILE A 148 -27.95 -5.65 6.80
C ILE A 148 -29.47 -5.45 6.68
N ARG A 149 -30.15 -6.29 5.88
CA ARG A 149 -31.61 -6.22 5.71
C ARG A 149 -32.39 -6.87 6.85
N SER A 150 -31.82 -7.89 7.51
CA SER A 150 -32.50 -8.66 8.55
C SER A 150 -32.28 -8.12 9.97
N GLN A 151 -31.15 -7.47 10.24
CA GLN A 151 -30.81 -6.90 11.55
C GLN A 151 -31.19 -5.42 11.71
N LYS A 152 -31.56 -5.00 12.92
CA LYS A 152 -31.93 -3.62 13.27
C LYS A 152 -31.48 -3.24 14.70
N PRO A 153 -30.43 -2.43 14.89
CA PRO A 153 -29.52 -1.90 13.86
C PRO A 153 -28.51 -2.96 13.39
N PRO A 154 -28.15 -2.99 12.09
CA PRO A 154 -27.16 -3.93 11.56
C PRO A 154 -25.74 -3.53 11.99
N GLN A 155 -25.32 -3.93 13.18
CA GLN A 155 -23.97 -3.67 13.68
C GLN A 155 -22.93 -4.54 12.96
N CYS A 156 -21.68 -4.08 12.94
CA CYS A 156 -20.56 -4.87 12.48
C CYS A 156 -20.46 -6.16 13.33
N PRO A 157 -20.43 -7.37 12.72
CA PRO A 157 -20.33 -8.63 13.47
C PRO A 157 -18.97 -8.88 14.15
N ILE A 158 -17.95 -8.06 13.89
CA ILE A 158 -16.66 -8.15 14.56
C ILE A 158 -16.79 -7.67 16.00
N ALA A 159 -16.38 -8.51 16.95
CA ALA A 159 -16.38 -8.18 18.36
C ALA A 159 -15.63 -6.87 18.63
N GLY A 160 -16.26 -5.95 19.37
CA GLY A 160 -15.68 -4.66 19.72
C GLY A 160 -15.78 -3.57 18.63
N CYS A 161 -16.33 -3.87 17.44
CA CYS A 161 -16.53 -2.85 16.42
C CYS A 161 -17.88 -2.11 16.62
N PRO A 162 -17.89 -0.80 16.92
CA PRO A 162 -19.13 -0.07 17.20
C PRO A 162 -19.89 0.39 15.94
N ARG A 163 -19.37 0.08 14.74
CA ARG A 163 -19.92 0.60 13.48
C ARG A 163 -21.22 -0.09 13.09
N VAL A 164 -22.17 0.69 12.60
CA VAL A 164 -23.42 0.21 12.01
C VAL A 164 -23.24 0.14 10.50
N LEU A 165 -23.46 -1.04 9.92
CA LEU A 165 -23.31 -1.32 8.50
C LEU A 165 -24.46 -0.69 7.70
N GLN A 166 -24.12 -0.12 6.55
CA GLN A 166 -25.08 0.44 5.60
C GLN A 166 -24.80 -0.11 4.20
N ILE A 167 -25.85 -0.41 3.44
CA ILE A 167 -25.71 -0.97 2.07
C ILE A 167 -24.83 -0.09 1.19
N GLY A 168 -24.98 1.23 1.26
CA GLY A 168 -24.17 2.17 0.48
C GLY A 168 -22.72 2.35 0.94
N LYS A 169 -22.34 1.74 2.08
CA LYS A 169 -21.00 1.81 2.68
C LYS A 169 -20.23 0.51 2.58
N VAL A 170 -20.85 -0.57 2.10
CA VAL A 170 -20.23 -1.87 1.91
C VAL A 170 -20.02 -2.07 0.40
N VAL A 171 -18.77 -1.93 -0.04
CA VAL A 171 -18.40 -1.88 -1.46
C VAL A 171 -17.20 -2.77 -1.74
N CYS A 172 -17.07 -3.25 -2.98
CA CYS A 172 -15.83 -3.85 -3.46
C CYS A 172 -15.03 -2.72 -4.12
N ASP A 173 -14.03 -2.18 -3.41
CA ASP A 173 -13.13 -1.17 -3.98
C ASP A 173 -11.97 -1.85 -4.75
N PRO A 174 -11.37 -1.18 -5.75
CA PRO A 174 -10.30 -1.80 -6.56
C PRO A 174 -9.07 -2.24 -5.75
N LEU A 175 -8.76 -1.58 -4.63
CA LEU A 175 -7.61 -1.93 -3.79
C LEU A 175 -7.86 -3.19 -2.99
N LEU A 176 -9.09 -3.44 -2.55
CA LEU A 176 -9.47 -4.64 -1.82
C LEU A 176 -9.07 -5.93 -2.56
N LEU A 177 -9.27 -5.98 -3.88
CA LEU A 177 -8.90 -7.16 -4.67
C LEU A 177 -7.38 -7.35 -4.76
N ILE A 178 -6.63 -6.25 -4.85
CA ILE A 178 -5.15 -6.27 -4.87
C ILE A 178 -4.63 -6.77 -3.51
N GLU A 179 -5.15 -6.22 -2.40
CA GLU A 179 -4.76 -6.62 -1.04
C GLU A 179 -5.05 -8.11 -0.78
N ILE A 180 -6.17 -8.63 -1.29
CA ILE A 180 -6.51 -10.05 -1.16
C ILE A 180 -5.60 -10.92 -2.03
N ASP A 181 -5.22 -10.45 -3.22
CA ASP A 181 -4.31 -11.17 -4.13
C ASP A 181 -2.87 -11.20 -3.61
N GLU A 182 -2.41 -10.12 -3.01
CA GLU A 182 -1.15 -10.07 -2.25
C GLU A 182 -1.17 -11.07 -1.09
N LEU A 183 -2.28 -11.12 -0.34
CA LEU A 183 -2.44 -12.07 0.76
C LEU A 183 -2.43 -13.53 0.26
N ARG A 184 -3.04 -13.81 -0.89
CA ARG A 184 -2.96 -15.13 -1.55
C ARG A 184 -1.54 -15.49 -1.94
N SER A 185 -0.82 -14.53 -2.52
CA SER A 185 0.55 -14.70 -2.99
C SER A 185 1.54 -14.92 -1.85
N SER A 186 1.25 -14.38 -0.66
CA SER A 186 2.09 -14.56 0.52
C SER A 186 2.05 -15.99 1.10
N GLY A 187 0.97 -16.76 0.86
CA GLY A 187 0.82 -18.18 1.19
C GLY A 187 1.12 -18.60 2.65
N PRO A 188 0.83 -19.85 3.06
CA PRO A 188 1.31 -20.42 4.34
C PRO A 188 2.81 -20.79 4.31
N ALA A 189 3.61 -20.26 3.40
CA ALA A 189 4.97 -20.72 3.13
C ALA A 189 6.02 -19.77 3.72
N ALA A 190 6.07 -19.71 5.05
CA ALA A 190 7.38 -19.72 5.70
C ALA A 190 7.74 -21.22 5.90
N PRO A 191 8.66 -21.82 5.14
CA PRO A 191 9.03 -23.24 5.26
C PRO A 191 9.75 -23.62 6.58
N ASN A 192 9.50 -22.91 7.67
CA ASN A 192 10.33 -22.99 8.88
C ASN A 192 9.63 -22.56 10.19
N ALA A 193 8.32 -22.31 10.20
CA ALA A 193 7.62 -21.97 11.46
C ALA A 193 7.23 -23.20 12.33
N THR A 194 7.44 -24.43 11.86
CA THR A 194 7.10 -25.67 12.59
C THR A 194 8.28 -26.36 13.29
N ASN A 195 9.50 -25.83 13.21
CA ASN A 195 10.68 -26.44 13.84
C ASN A 195 11.29 -25.52 14.92
N ILE A 196 10.50 -25.16 15.93
CA ILE A 196 11.07 -24.73 17.21
C ILE A 196 11.07 -25.97 18.08
N GLU A 197 12.17 -26.73 18.04
CA GLU A 197 12.41 -27.82 18.99
C GLU A 197 12.74 -27.19 20.34
N ASP A 198 11.87 -27.43 21.32
CA ASP A 198 12.03 -27.03 22.71
C ASP A 198 13.10 -27.92 23.36
N PHE A 199 14.29 -27.35 23.60
CA PHE A 199 15.42 -28.05 24.22
C PHE A 199 15.58 -27.72 25.72
N THR A 200 14.53 -27.27 26.41
CA THR A 200 14.65 -26.83 27.81
C THR A 200 14.82 -27.95 28.86
N ASP A 201 14.96 -29.22 28.48
CA ASP A 201 15.19 -30.34 29.43
C ASP A 201 16.62 -30.93 29.38
N LEU A 202 17.66 -30.10 29.34
CA LEU A 202 19.03 -30.54 29.62
C LEU A 202 19.62 -29.74 30.79
N LEU A 203 19.09 -29.97 31.99
CA LEU A 203 19.76 -29.61 33.24
C LEU A 203 19.76 -30.81 34.20
N ASP A 204 20.96 -31.37 34.32
CA ASP A 204 21.61 -31.88 35.53
C ASP A 204 21.01 -33.12 36.23
N GLU A 205 21.38 -34.30 35.75
CA GLU A 205 21.55 -35.48 36.61
C GLU A 205 23.06 -35.69 36.90
N ASP A 206 23.61 -34.85 37.78
CA ASP A 206 24.82 -35.16 38.55
C ASP A 206 24.46 -35.04 40.03
N ASP A 207 23.97 -36.12 40.63
CA ASP A 207 23.96 -36.36 42.07
C ASP A 207 23.78 -37.89 42.36
N GLU A 208 24.88 -38.65 42.32
CA GLU A 208 25.25 -39.67 43.33
C GLU A 208 26.71 -40.15 43.21
#